data_AF-A0A2E7E7K9-F1
#
_entry.id   AF-A0A2E7E7K9-F1
#
_cell.length_a   1.000
_cell.length_b   1.000
_cell.length_c   1.000
_cell.angle_alpha   90.00
_cell.angle_beta   90.00
_cell.angle_gamma   90.00
#
_symmetry.space_group_name_H-M   'P 1'
#
loop_
_entity.id
_entity.type
_entity.pdbx_description
1 polymer ?
#
loop_
_entity_poly.entity_id
_entity_poly.type
_entity_poly.pdbx_seq_one_letter_code
_entity_poly.pdbx_strand_id
1 'polypeptide(L)' 'MLKLEYSTQFKKDFKKIAKLAIPDVVEVGHVIKQLQLGQTLPEKYVDHALSGNWHHYRDCHIKPDLVLIYK' A
#
# COMPACT_ATOMS: atom_id res chain seq x y z
N MET A 1 -12.53 -12.16 0.97
CA MET A 1 -11.78 -10.92 1.29
C MET A 1 -10.68 -11.27 2.27
N LEU A 2 -9.48 -10.76 2.04
CA LEU A 2 -8.36 -10.91 2.96
C LEU A 2 -8.62 -10.11 4.24
N LYS A 3 -8.10 -10.60 5.37
CA LYS A 3 -8.15 -9.89 6.64
C LYS A 3 -7.07 -8.81 6.65
N LEU A 4 -7.46 -7.57 6.93
CA LEU A 4 -6.53 -6.45 7.04
C LEU A 4 -5.89 -6.44 8.42
N GLU A 5 -4.56 -6.46 8.45
CA GLU A 5 -3.77 -6.25 9.65
C GLU A 5 -2.82 -5.07 9.45
N TYR A 6 -2.89 -4.10 10.35
CA TYR A 6 -2.13 -2.86 10.25
C TYR A 6 -1.00 -2.85 11.26
N SER A 7 0.24 -2.70 10.78
CA SER A 7 1.40 -2.50 11.65
C SER A 7 1.30 -1.17 12.41
N THR A 8 2.01 -1.07 13.53
CA THR A 8 2.10 0.19 14.29
C THR A 8 2.74 1.30 13.46
N GLN A 9 3.70 0.94 12.59
CA GLN A 9 4.35 1.86 11.65
C GLN A 9 3.35 2.37 10.61
N PHE A 10 2.58 1.46 9.98
CA PHE A 10 1.53 1.84 9.03
C PHE A 10 0.53 2.82 9.65
N LYS A 11 0.05 2.56 10.88
CA LYS A 11 -0.89 3.47 11.56
C LYS A 11 -0.30 4.87 11.78
N LYS A 12 1.01 4.98 12.02
CA LYS A 12 1.69 6.28 12.18
C LYS A 12 1.82 7.00 10.84
N ASP A 13 2.21 6.29 9.79
CA ASP A 13 2.41 6.87 8.47
C ASP A 13 1.08 7.24 7.80
N PHE A 14 0.05 6.41 7.97
CA PHE A 14 -1.29 6.69 7.44
C PHE A 14 -1.88 7.99 8.02
N LYS A 15 -1.54 8.37 9.26
CA LYS A 15 -1.94 9.69 9.81
C LYS A 15 -1.31 10.86 9.07
N LYS A 16 -0.14 10.69 8.47
CA LYS A 16 0.49 11.71 7.61
C LYS A 16 -0.18 11.71 6.24
N ILE A 17 -0.44 10.52 5.68
CA ILE A 17 -1.15 10.36 4.41
C ILE A 17 -2.54 10.99 4.46
N ALA A 18 -3.29 10.79 5.55
CA ALA A 18 -4.62 11.38 5.74
C ALA A 18 -4.63 12.93 5.76
N LYS A 19 -3.46 13.58 5.81
CA LYS A 19 -3.31 15.04 5.70
C LYS A 19 -2.88 15.51 4.31
N LEU A 20 -2.64 14.60 3.37
CA LEU A 20 -2.34 14.91 1.98
C LEU A 20 -3.61 15.35 1.23
N ALA A 21 -3.43 15.74 -0.04
CA ALA A 21 -4.55 16.05 -0.91
C ALA A 21 -5.53 14.87 -1.00
N ILE A 22 -6.83 15.17 -1.10
CA ILE A 22 -7.90 14.16 -1.15
C ILE A 22 -7.65 13.07 -2.21
N PRO A 23 -7.20 13.39 -3.45
CA PRO A 23 -6.92 12.36 -4.46
C PRO A 23 -5.93 11.30 -3.99
N ASP A 24 -4.95 11.68 -3.19
CA ASP A 24 -3.86 10.80 -2.74
C ASP A 24 -4.37 9.83 -1.69
N VAL A 25 -5.19 10.33 -0.76
CA VAL A 25 -5.85 9.51 0.27
C VAL A 25 -6.79 8.50 -0.38
N VAL A 26 -7.53 8.93 -1.41
CA VAL A 26 -8.45 8.07 -2.16
C VAL A 26 -7.70 6.98 -2.92
N GLU A 27 -6.59 7.31 -3.58
CA GLU A 27 -5.77 6.34 -4.31
C GLU A 27 -5.21 5.26 -3.39
N VAL A 28 -4.73 5.64 -2.20
CA VAL A 28 -4.26 4.69 -1.17
C VAL A 28 -5.38 3.77 -0.71
N GLY A 29 -6.56 4.32 -0.43
CA GLY A 29 -7.73 3.52 -0.07
C GLY A 29 -8.16 2.56 -1.18
N HIS A 30 -8.07 2.99 -2.44
CA HIS A 30 -8.37 2.16 -3.60
C HIS A 30 -7.44 0.96 -3.68
N VAL A 31 -6.12 1.18 -3.58
CA VAL A 31 -5.12 0.09 -3.61
C VAL A 31 -5.35 -0.90 -2.47
N ILE A 32 -5.56 -0.42 -1.24
CA ILE A 32 -5.85 -1.29 -0.07
C ILE A 32 -7.10 -2.14 -0.33
N LYS A 33 -8.14 -1.56 -0.93
CA LYS A 33 -9.38 -2.29 -1.26
C LYS A 33 -9.14 -3.37 -2.32
N GLN A 34 -8.39 -3.07 -3.37
CA GLN A 34 -8.03 -4.04 -4.41
C GLN A 34 -7.26 -5.24 -3.81
N LEU A 35 -6.27 -4.94 -2.96
CA LEU A 35 -5.53 -5.96 -2.22
C LEU A 35 -6.43 -6.79 -1.30
N GLN A 36 -7.34 -6.15 -0.56
CA GLN A 36 -8.30 -6.84 0.30
C GLN A 36 -9.23 -7.79 -0.49
N LEU A 37 -9.57 -7.42 -1.72
CA LEU A 37 -10.36 -8.24 -2.63
C LEU A 37 -9.55 -9.37 -3.27
N GLY A 38 -8.22 -9.40 -3.10
CA GLY A 38 -7.32 -10.33 -3.78
C GLY A 38 -7.21 -10.05 -5.28
N GLN A 39 -7.50 -8.81 -5.71
CA GLN A 39 -7.40 -8.40 -7.11
C GLN A 39 -5.96 -8.05 -7.47
N THR A 40 -5.57 -8.35 -8.70
CA THR A 40 -4.27 -7.95 -9.24
C THR A 40 -4.22 -6.43 -9.36
N LEU A 41 -3.16 -5.83 -8.84
CA LEU A 41 -2.94 -4.40 -8.98
C LEU A 41 -2.55 -4.06 -10.43
N PRO A 42 -3.10 -2.98 -11.01
CA PRO A 42 -2.65 -2.44 -12.28
C PRO A 42 -1.14 -2.17 -12.33
N GLU A 43 -0.51 -2.35 -13.50
CA GLU A 43 0.95 -2.19 -13.70
C GLU A 43 1.49 -0.81 -13.29
N LYS A 44 0.64 0.23 -13.34
CA LYS A 44 1.00 1.60 -12.91
C LYS A 44 1.49 1.66 -11.45
N TYR A 45 1.10 0.70 -10.62
CA TYR A 45 1.49 0.65 -9.22
C TYR A 45 2.85 -0.03 -8.99
N VAL A 46 3.50 -0.55 -10.04
CA VAL A 46 4.84 -1.14 -9.99
C VAL A 46 4.99 -2.13 -8.82
N ASP A 47 3.98 -2.98 -8.61
CA ASP A 47 3.94 -3.93 -7.50
C ASP A 47 4.99 -5.03 -7.69
N HIS A 48 5.94 -5.13 -6.77
CA HIS A 48 7.04 -6.09 -6.84
C HIS A 48 7.40 -6.67 -5.47
N ALA A 49 7.97 -7.87 -5.47
CA ALA A 49 8.43 -8.51 -4.24
C ALA A 49 9.73 -7.86 -3.75
N LEU A 50 9.82 -7.61 -2.45
CA LEU A 50 11.05 -7.17 -1.80
C LEU A 50 11.98 -8.36 -1.52
N SER A 51 13.28 -8.07 -1.39
CA SER A 51 14.34 -9.06 -1.16
C SER A 51 15.06 -8.84 0.18
N GLY A 52 15.93 -9.77 0.55
CA GLY A 52 16.71 -9.71 1.79
C GLY A 52 15.84 -9.85 3.04
N ASN A 53 16.04 -8.97 4.03
CA ASN A 53 15.27 -8.97 5.28
C ASN A 53 13.76 -8.72 5.08
N TRP A 54 13.37 -8.26 3.90
CA TRP A 54 11.99 -8.01 3.50
C TRP A 54 11.43 -9.12 2.60
N HIS A 55 12.06 -10.30 2.61
CA HIS A 55 11.51 -11.47 1.96
C HIS A 55 10.08 -11.73 2.50
N HIS A 56 9.12 -11.93 1.59
CA HIS A 56 7.67 -11.98 1.82
C HIS A 56 6.92 -10.65 1.90
N TYR A 57 7.61 -9.51 1.87
CA TYR A 57 6.94 -8.22 1.67
C TYR A 57 6.90 -7.87 0.18
N ARG A 58 5.92 -7.03 -0.16
CA ARG A 58 5.73 -6.43 -1.47
C ARG A 58 5.77 -4.92 -1.34
N ASP A 59 6.25 -4.29 -2.39
CA ASP A 59 6.37 -2.85 -2.55
C ASP A 59 5.49 -2.41 -3.71
N CYS A 60 4.56 -1.50 -3.42
CA CYS A 60 3.60 -0.95 -4.36
C CYS A 60 3.73 0.57 -4.39
N HIS A 61 4.16 1.12 -5.52
CA HIS A 61 4.30 2.55 -5.77
C HIS A 61 2.95 3.17 -6.15
N ILE A 62 2.30 3.84 -5.21
CA ILE A 62 1.07 4.59 -5.44
C ILE A 62 1.39 5.92 -6.15
N LYS A 63 2.54 6.51 -5.82
CA LYS A 63 3.19 7.64 -6.50
C LYS A 63 4.71 7.49 -6.43
N PRO A 64 5.50 8.31 -7.16
CA PRO A 64 6.95 8.32 -7.02
C PRO A 64 7.44 8.41 -5.57
N ASP A 65 6.82 9.28 -4.76
CA ASP A 65 7.17 9.49 -3.35
C ASP A 65 6.18 8.85 -2.36
N LEU A 66 5.29 7.96 -2.82
CA LEU A 66 4.28 7.31 -1.98
C LEU A 66 4.23 5.81 -2.25
N VAL A 67 4.76 5.06 -1.30
CA VAL A 67 4.91 3.60 -1.39
C VAL A 67 4.11 2.90 -0.30
N LEU A 68 3.43 1.83 -0.68
CA LEU A 68 2.74 0.91 0.21
C LEU A 68 3.52 -0.39 0.31
N ILE A 69 4.00 -0.71 1.51
CA ILE A 69 4.64 -1.99 1.81
C ILE A 69 3.62 -2.91 2.50
N TYR A 70 3.43 -4.11 1.99
CA TYR A 70 2.47 -5.09 2.51
C TYR A 70 2.97 -6.54 2.40
N LYS A 71 2.25 -7.50 2.99
CA LYS A 71 2.48 -8.95 2.87
C LYS A 71 1.18 -9.72 2.97
#